data_AF-A0A0B5DCD0-F1
#
_entry.id   AF-A0A0B5DCD0-F1
#
_cell.length_a   1.000
_cell.length_b   1.000
_cell.length_c   1.000
_cell.angle_alpha   90.00
_cell.angle_beta   90.00
_cell.angle_gamma   90.00
#
_symmetry.space_group_name_H-M   'P 1'
#
loop_
_entity.id
_entity.type
_entity.pdbx_description
1 polymer ?
#
loop_
_entity_poly.entity_id
_entity_poly.type
_entity_poly.pdbx_seq_one_letter_code
_entity_poly.pdbx_strand_id
1 'polypeptide(L)'
;MNEPLPPRLGFWDLFTAVHSPGTRWPGALRAALALALPGSVALLLGHDAEMLLIAAGGFTVIYGEGHPVRTRWRVMVVAGLLLVTGTVAGAFVGSVVWEQGGRWWLLLAALFTAGVAAVGAFVQNALRLPPPGSFFIVMVTGGATMVARLGLNPLEVGAWAGVGALSGLVLGMTSGRKAEHRAVDTLEKAVEDFAAGEASVAKLHQARTALSHAWNMLADAGVIRAGRIIDESRGDLVRRTLTAHRRLAALNTPPDDPEELTDTPNFIDLTRTAIPHTRPSISYRLYGSLHRHSHATTTAWKVFAAALAAAVLGIALGFDRPDWAIVSALLILQWGPESLPGTIRGLHRLLGSVLGIGLFTVLHLLELNLWGLLLALAVCQFFAEIFVVRNYVLCVIFTTPLALMMGNALALPLGETVVSRTTEVLLSVVFAVALLWVGLRDPENHARLMQRSREAMMTLLGALLADTPDRALAQRRDLQFELLGERRAAQSLAANLPDAAAARWNEHLALQSAGYALLDRCNAQPGTRLPIGDIQAVADRLS
;
A
#
# COMPACT_ATOMS: atom_id res chain seq x y z
N MET A 1 -27.78 -16.54 0.48
CA MET A 1 -27.56 -15.11 0.14
C MET A 1 -27.66 -15.02 -1.36
N ASN A 2 -28.61 -14.25 -1.90
CA ASN A 2 -28.66 -13.95 -3.33
C ASN A 2 -27.97 -12.60 -3.53
N GLU A 3 -26.64 -12.61 -3.53
CA GLU A 3 -25.84 -11.43 -3.84
C GLU A 3 -25.56 -11.45 -5.35
N PRO A 4 -25.98 -10.44 -6.13
CA PRO A 4 -25.73 -10.41 -7.57
C PRO A 4 -24.22 -10.27 -7.86
N LEU A 5 -23.84 -10.58 -9.09
CA LEU A 5 -22.48 -10.31 -9.57
C LEU A 5 -22.23 -8.79 -9.50
N PRO A 6 -21.11 -8.31 -8.94
CA PRO A 6 -20.85 -6.87 -8.83
C PRO A 6 -20.84 -6.20 -10.22
N PRO A 7 -21.50 -5.05 -10.38
CA PRO A 7 -21.51 -4.32 -11.63
C PRO A 7 -20.12 -3.76 -11.97
N ARG A 8 -19.81 -3.70 -13.26
CA ARG A 8 -18.56 -3.09 -13.75
C ARG A 8 -18.59 -1.57 -13.57
N LEU A 9 -17.55 -1.04 -12.96
CA LEU A 9 -17.33 0.40 -12.90
C LEU A 9 -16.99 0.99 -14.26
N GLY A 10 -17.52 2.18 -14.53
CA GLY A 10 -17.17 2.97 -15.70
C GLY A 10 -15.75 3.51 -15.60
N PHE A 11 -15.05 3.60 -16.73
CA PHE A 11 -13.72 4.20 -16.81
C PHE A 11 -13.68 5.62 -16.23
N TRP A 12 -14.70 6.44 -16.52
CA TRP A 12 -14.76 7.83 -16.09
C TRP A 12 -15.01 8.01 -14.59
N ASP A 13 -15.78 7.09 -13.99
CA ASP A 13 -16.04 7.09 -12.55
C ASP A 13 -14.73 6.85 -11.78
N LEU A 14 -13.96 5.86 -12.22
CA LEU A 14 -12.64 5.54 -11.68
C LEU A 14 -11.61 6.65 -11.95
N PHE A 15 -11.63 7.24 -13.14
CA PHE A 15 -10.66 8.25 -13.54
C PHE A 15 -10.83 9.57 -12.78
N THR A 16 -12.06 9.96 -12.47
CA THR A 16 -12.40 11.25 -11.83
C THR A 16 -12.59 11.16 -10.31
N ALA A 17 -12.48 9.97 -9.72
CA ALA A 17 -12.62 9.77 -8.30
C ALA A 17 -11.66 10.65 -7.48
N VAL A 18 -12.21 11.49 -6.60
CA VAL A 18 -11.46 12.27 -5.61
C VAL A 18 -11.94 11.86 -4.23
N HIS A 19 -11.01 11.38 -3.42
CA HIS A 19 -11.29 11.01 -2.04
C HIS A 19 -11.12 12.22 -1.15
N SER A 20 -12.03 12.37 -0.19
CA SER A 20 -11.92 13.35 0.90
C SER A 20 -11.61 12.64 2.22
N PRO A 21 -10.37 12.16 2.42
CA PRO A 21 -9.94 11.71 3.73
C PRO A 21 -9.91 12.93 4.67
N GLY A 22 -10.10 12.66 5.96
CA GLY A 22 -10.06 13.67 7.01
C GLY A 22 -8.76 14.51 7.04
N THR A 23 -8.63 15.35 8.05
CA THR A 23 -7.55 16.34 8.15
C THR A 23 -6.15 15.70 8.16
N ARG A 24 -5.36 15.87 7.08
CA ARG A 24 -3.99 15.33 6.92
C ARG A 24 -2.84 16.34 7.01
N TRP A 25 -3.12 17.64 7.05
CA TRP A 25 -2.07 18.66 7.11
C TRP A 25 -1.05 18.47 8.25
N PRO A 26 -1.39 17.92 9.44
CA PRO A 26 -0.37 17.71 10.49
C PRO A 26 0.63 16.60 10.13
N GLY A 27 0.22 15.61 9.34
CA GLY A 27 1.12 14.58 8.78
C GLY A 27 2.03 15.16 7.71
N ALA A 28 1.43 15.89 6.77
CA ALA A 28 2.15 16.59 5.71
C ALA A 28 3.20 17.58 6.25
N LEU A 29 2.85 18.35 7.30
CA LEU A 29 3.78 19.29 7.93
C LEU A 29 4.96 18.56 8.59
N ARG A 30 4.72 17.44 9.28
CA ARG A 30 5.80 16.62 9.84
C ARG A 30 6.70 16.05 8.75
N ALA A 31 6.12 15.62 7.64
CA ALA A 31 6.89 15.14 6.51
C ALA A 31 7.80 16.23 5.91
N ALA A 32 7.27 17.44 5.73
CA ALA A 32 8.05 18.59 5.26
C ALA A 32 9.16 18.99 6.25
N LEU A 33 8.85 19.05 7.56
CA LEU A 33 9.81 19.40 8.60
C LEU A 33 10.91 18.33 8.76
N ALA A 34 10.61 17.06 8.50
CA ALA A 34 11.61 15.99 8.53
C ALA A 34 12.65 16.08 7.42
N LEU A 35 12.34 16.80 6.34
CA LEU A 35 13.33 17.18 5.32
C LEU A 35 13.97 18.52 5.68
N ALA A 36 13.15 19.54 5.96
CA ALA A 36 13.61 20.92 6.14
C ALA A 36 14.54 21.10 7.34
N LEU A 37 14.23 20.53 8.51
CA LEU A 37 15.02 20.76 9.73
C LEU A 37 16.43 20.15 9.64
N PRO A 38 16.60 18.84 9.39
CA PRO A 38 17.95 18.29 9.32
C PRO A 38 18.70 18.76 8.06
N GLY A 39 17.99 19.04 6.95
CA GLY A 39 18.61 19.69 5.79
C GLY A 39 19.12 21.09 6.08
N SER A 40 18.38 21.91 6.84
CA SER A 40 18.83 23.25 7.24
C SER A 40 20.08 23.18 8.11
N VAL A 41 20.12 22.23 9.04
CA VAL A 41 21.30 21.99 9.88
C VAL A 41 22.50 21.58 9.02
N ALA A 42 22.31 20.69 8.04
CA ALA A 42 23.37 20.28 7.11
C ALA A 42 23.93 21.48 6.33
N LEU A 43 23.06 22.31 5.74
CA LEU A 43 23.47 23.52 5.01
C LEU A 43 24.21 24.53 5.90
N LEU A 44 23.76 24.73 7.14
CA LEU A 44 24.45 25.62 8.08
C LEU A 44 25.85 25.13 8.47
N LEU A 45 26.07 23.81 8.43
CA LEU A 45 27.35 23.18 8.71
C LEU A 45 28.23 23.02 7.45
N GLY A 46 27.75 23.44 6.28
CA GLY A 46 28.46 23.34 5.00
C GLY A 46 28.38 21.96 4.33
N HIS A 47 27.42 21.13 4.72
CA HIS A 47 27.18 19.80 4.15
C HIS A 47 26.15 19.84 3.02
N ASP A 48 26.53 20.48 1.91
CA ASP A 48 25.65 20.79 0.79
C ASP A 48 25.20 19.54 0.01
N ALA A 49 26.12 18.62 -0.26
CA ALA A 49 25.84 17.40 -1.04
C ALA A 49 25.08 16.35 -0.20
N GLU A 50 25.38 16.31 1.09
CA GLU A 50 24.85 15.35 2.07
C GLU A 50 23.42 15.68 2.46
N MET A 51 22.98 16.94 2.30
CA MET A 51 21.60 17.37 2.51
C MET A 51 20.59 16.45 1.79
N LEU A 52 20.88 16.04 0.55
CA LEU A 52 20.00 15.15 -0.23
C LEU A 52 20.00 13.70 0.31
N LEU A 53 21.13 13.24 0.85
CA LEU A 53 21.26 11.92 1.46
C LEU A 53 20.49 11.87 2.79
N ILE A 54 20.54 12.94 3.57
CA ILE A 54 19.73 13.14 4.78
C ILE A 54 18.24 13.13 4.41
N ALA A 55 17.85 13.86 3.36
CA ALA A 55 16.45 13.90 2.90
C ALA A 55 15.91 12.51 2.54
N ALA A 56 16.73 11.65 1.91
CA ALA A 56 16.36 10.28 1.59
C ALA A 56 15.99 9.44 2.83
N GLY A 57 16.72 9.60 3.94
CA GLY A 57 16.39 9.00 5.22
C GLY A 57 15.15 9.61 5.89
N GLY A 58 14.92 10.92 5.68
CA GLY A 58 13.81 11.69 6.22
C GLY A 58 12.42 11.13 5.86
N PHE A 59 12.30 10.43 4.73
CA PHE A 59 11.06 9.73 4.33
C PHE A 59 10.57 8.67 5.31
N THR A 60 11.40 8.26 6.28
CA THR A 60 11.01 7.42 7.43
C THR A 60 9.74 7.94 8.13
N VAL A 61 9.56 9.25 8.19
CA VAL A 61 8.41 9.88 8.85
C VAL A 61 7.05 9.52 8.21
N ILE A 62 7.03 9.29 6.90
CA ILE A 62 5.82 9.02 6.13
C ILE A 62 5.19 7.70 6.57
N TYR A 63 6.02 6.71 6.87
CA TYR A 63 5.60 5.38 7.32
C TYR A 63 4.97 5.40 8.72
N GLY A 64 5.21 6.44 9.52
CA GLY A 64 4.60 6.58 10.84
C GLY A 64 3.16 7.11 10.81
N GLU A 65 2.74 7.70 9.68
CA GLU A 65 1.44 8.36 9.61
C GLU A 65 0.29 7.36 9.64
N GLY A 66 -0.77 7.71 10.38
CA GLY A 66 -1.92 6.83 10.52
C GLY A 66 -1.73 5.66 11.48
N HIS A 67 -0.60 5.52 12.18
CA HIS A 67 -0.41 4.51 13.23
C HIS A 67 -0.55 5.09 14.65
N PRO A 68 -1.05 4.32 15.63
CA PRO A 68 -1.04 4.72 17.04
C PRO A 68 0.38 4.69 17.61
N VAL A 69 0.64 5.49 18.66
CA VAL A 69 1.99 5.67 19.24
C VAL A 69 2.67 4.35 19.59
N ARG A 70 1.90 3.35 20.02
CA ARG A 70 2.39 2.02 20.42
C ARG A 70 3.09 1.26 19.29
N THR A 71 2.54 1.28 18.08
CA THR A 71 3.08 0.56 16.91
C THR A 71 3.89 1.47 15.99
N ARG A 72 3.59 2.77 15.99
CA ARG A 72 4.22 3.77 15.12
C ARG A 72 5.75 3.71 15.14
N TRP A 73 6.37 3.73 16.31
CA TRP A 73 7.83 3.72 16.40
C TRP A 73 8.44 2.45 15.79
N ARG A 74 7.77 1.29 15.91
CA ARG A 74 8.24 0.02 15.33
C ARG A 74 8.19 0.07 13.81
N VAL A 75 7.08 0.58 13.26
CA VAL A 75 6.89 0.73 11.81
C VAL A 75 7.94 1.69 11.25
N MET A 76 8.16 2.82 11.92
CA MET A 76 9.17 3.81 11.51
C MET A 76 10.59 3.28 11.64
N VAL A 77 10.94 2.55 12.70
CA VAL A 77 12.27 1.94 12.85
C VAL A 77 12.51 0.92 11.74
N VAL A 78 11.53 0.05 11.43
CA VAL A 78 11.66 -0.92 10.34
C VAL A 78 11.80 -0.19 8.99
N ALA A 79 10.98 0.82 8.71
CA ALA A 79 11.06 1.59 7.48
C ALA A 79 12.39 2.35 7.35
N GLY A 80 12.86 2.99 8.43
CA GLY A 80 14.13 3.70 8.47
C GLY A 80 15.32 2.76 8.29
N LEU A 81 15.29 1.58 8.92
CA LEU A 81 16.31 0.55 8.68
C LEU A 81 16.31 0.08 7.23
N LEU A 82 15.15 -0.14 6.60
CA LEU A 82 15.06 -0.53 5.19
C LEU A 82 15.53 0.58 4.25
N LEU A 83 15.25 1.84 4.56
CA LEU A 83 15.76 2.98 3.80
C LEU A 83 17.28 3.06 3.91
N VAL A 84 17.84 3.01 5.13
CA VAL A 84 19.29 3.06 5.36
C VAL A 84 20.01 1.88 4.73
N THR A 85 19.56 0.64 4.98
CA THR A 85 20.21 -0.54 4.36
C THR A 85 20.04 -0.55 2.84
N GLY A 86 18.90 -0.07 2.33
CA GLY A 86 18.67 0.16 0.92
C GLY A 86 19.65 1.16 0.31
N THR A 87 19.89 2.31 0.96
CA THR A 87 20.89 3.29 0.51
C THR A 87 22.29 2.72 0.46
N VAL A 88 22.70 1.99 1.51
CA VAL A 88 24.03 1.36 1.59
C VAL A 88 24.17 0.31 0.49
N ALA A 89 23.18 -0.56 0.33
CA ALA A 89 23.20 -1.61 -0.69
C ALA A 89 23.23 -1.01 -2.11
N GLY A 90 22.42 0.01 -2.37
CA GLY A 90 22.42 0.73 -3.64
C GLY A 90 23.77 1.38 -3.93
N ALA A 91 24.32 2.14 -2.97
CA ALA A 91 25.62 2.78 -3.13
C ALA A 91 26.76 1.77 -3.32
N PHE A 92 26.73 0.64 -2.61
CA PHE A 92 27.70 -0.44 -2.75
C PHE A 92 27.64 -1.11 -4.13
N VAL A 93 26.44 -1.44 -4.61
CA VAL A 93 26.25 -1.96 -5.97
C VAL A 93 26.73 -0.93 -6.99
N GLY A 94 26.40 0.36 -6.78
CA GLY A 94 26.89 1.45 -7.60
C GLY A 94 28.42 1.47 -7.69
N SER A 95 29.12 1.43 -6.56
CA SER A 95 30.59 1.53 -6.52
C SER A 95 31.27 0.35 -7.21
N VAL A 96 30.77 -0.88 -6.99
CA VAL A 96 31.35 -2.10 -7.58
C VAL A 96 31.20 -2.14 -9.10
N VAL A 97 30.06 -1.64 -9.58
CA VAL A 97 29.69 -1.80 -10.99
C VAL A 97 30.17 -0.60 -11.82
N TRP A 98 30.25 0.60 -11.24
CA TRP A 98 30.76 1.81 -11.89
C TRP A 98 32.19 1.64 -12.43
N GLU A 99 33.06 0.96 -11.68
CA GLU A 99 34.46 0.70 -12.06
C GLU A 99 34.61 -0.13 -13.34
N GLN A 100 33.59 -0.89 -13.74
CA GLN A 100 33.64 -1.78 -14.91
C GLN A 100 33.52 -1.04 -16.25
N GLY A 101 33.11 0.24 -16.24
CA GLY A 101 32.99 1.07 -17.43
C GLY A 101 31.89 0.65 -18.43
N GLY A 102 31.68 1.46 -19.47
CA GLY A 102 30.73 1.18 -20.56
C GLY A 102 29.25 1.36 -20.18
N ARG A 103 28.33 0.73 -20.92
CA ARG A 103 26.87 0.75 -20.63
C ARG A 103 26.42 -0.40 -19.72
N TRP A 104 27.29 -1.38 -19.48
CA TRP A 104 26.96 -2.57 -18.68
C TRP A 104 26.64 -2.25 -17.23
N TRP A 105 27.27 -1.21 -16.67
CA TRP A 105 27.01 -0.84 -15.29
C TRP A 105 25.58 -0.35 -15.06
N LEU A 106 25.01 0.38 -16.03
CA LEU A 106 23.61 0.78 -16.00
C LEU A 106 22.67 -0.42 -16.06
N LEU A 107 23.01 -1.45 -16.84
CA LEU A 107 22.22 -2.68 -16.93
C LEU A 107 22.24 -3.47 -15.61
N LEU A 108 23.40 -3.55 -14.95
CA LEU A 108 23.53 -4.21 -13.65
C LEU A 108 22.82 -3.41 -12.53
N ALA A 109 22.93 -2.08 -12.53
CA ALA A 109 22.16 -1.21 -11.64
C ALA A 109 20.64 -1.34 -11.88
N ALA A 110 20.22 -1.45 -13.15
CA ALA A 110 18.83 -1.69 -13.53
C ALA A 110 18.34 -3.06 -13.04
N LEU A 111 19.13 -4.12 -13.22
CA LEU A 111 18.80 -5.47 -12.76
C LEU A 111 18.64 -5.51 -11.24
N PHE A 112 19.58 -4.91 -10.50
CA PHE A 112 19.51 -4.80 -9.04
C PHE A 112 18.25 -4.04 -8.60
N THR A 113 18.02 -2.85 -9.16
CA THR A 113 16.88 -2.01 -8.77
C THR A 113 15.54 -2.67 -9.13
N ALA A 114 15.44 -3.32 -10.29
CA ALA A 114 14.26 -4.10 -10.69
C ALA A 114 14.02 -5.29 -9.75
N GLY A 115 15.09 -5.96 -9.30
CA GLY A 115 15.02 -7.02 -8.30
C GLY A 115 14.49 -6.51 -6.95
N VAL A 116 15.02 -5.38 -6.45
CA VAL A 116 14.53 -4.74 -5.22
C VAL A 116 13.06 -4.31 -5.38
N ALA A 117 12.68 -3.75 -6.53
CA ALA A 117 11.29 -3.40 -6.84
C ALA A 117 10.37 -4.62 -6.81
N ALA A 118 10.80 -5.75 -7.38
CA ALA A 118 10.04 -7.00 -7.38
C ALA A 118 9.85 -7.56 -5.96
N VAL A 119 10.92 -7.56 -5.14
CA VAL A 119 10.85 -8.00 -3.74
C VAL A 119 9.94 -7.06 -2.93
N GLY A 120 10.08 -5.74 -3.10
CA GLY A 120 9.22 -4.75 -2.45
C GLY A 120 7.75 -4.93 -2.81
N ALA A 121 7.47 -5.14 -4.11
CA ALA A 121 6.14 -5.43 -4.62
C ALA A 121 5.58 -6.76 -4.08
N PHE A 122 6.39 -7.80 -3.99
CA PHE A 122 5.98 -9.07 -3.37
C PHE A 122 5.61 -8.87 -1.89
N VAL A 123 6.54 -8.31 -1.10
CA VAL A 123 6.39 -8.17 0.34
C VAL A 123 5.19 -7.30 0.69
N GLN A 124 5.01 -6.16 0.03
CA GLN A 124 3.89 -5.28 0.35
C GLN A 124 2.53 -5.90 0.04
N ASN A 125 2.43 -6.69 -1.04
CA ASN A 125 1.19 -7.36 -1.43
C ASN A 125 0.88 -8.55 -0.53
N ALA A 126 1.90 -9.36 -0.22
CA ALA A 126 1.78 -10.46 0.75
C ALA A 126 1.36 -9.92 2.14
N LEU A 127 1.99 -8.82 2.56
CA LEU A 127 1.73 -8.15 3.83
C LEU A 127 0.57 -7.14 3.78
N ARG A 128 -0.11 -6.98 2.63
CA ARG A 128 -1.25 -6.05 2.44
C ARG A 128 -0.96 -4.70 3.13
N LEU A 129 0.23 -4.16 2.88
CA LEU A 129 0.69 -2.91 3.49
C LEU A 129 -0.08 -1.74 2.90
N PRO A 130 -0.42 -0.71 3.69
CA PRO A 130 -1.02 0.50 3.16
C PRO A 130 -0.01 1.31 2.33
N PRO A 131 -0.48 2.30 1.54
CA PRO A 131 0.41 3.30 0.94
C PRO A 131 1.30 3.97 2.00
N PRO A 132 2.58 4.26 1.68
CA PRO A 132 3.22 4.24 0.36
C PRO A 132 3.79 2.88 -0.09
N GLY A 133 3.70 1.83 0.74
CA GLY A 133 4.26 0.51 0.42
C GLY A 133 5.80 0.55 0.29
N SER A 134 6.34 -0.11 -0.74
CA SER A 134 7.79 -0.21 -1.00
C SER A 134 8.38 0.95 -1.80
N PHE A 135 7.55 1.92 -2.24
CA PHE A 135 7.96 2.99 -3.15
C PHE A 135 9.21 3.76 -2.72
N PHE A 136 9.20 4.37 -1.52
CA PHE A 136 10.33 5.19 -1.07
C PHE A 136 11.60 4.36 -0.87
N ILE A 137 11.46 3.11 -0.40
CA ILE A 137 12.59 2.19 -0.23
C ILE A 137 13.24 1.90 -1.58
N VAL A 138 12.46 1.56 -2.61
CA VAL A 138 12.98 1.27 -3.96
C VAL A 138 13.57 2.53 -4.61
N MET A 139 12.88 3.67 -4.50
CA MET A 139 13.35 4.94 -5.06
C MET A 139 14.70 5.35 -4.49
N VAL A 140 14.85 5.29 -3.17
CA VAL A 140 16.10 5.64 -2.50
C VAL A 140 17.20 4.60 -2.79
N THR A 141 16.88 3.31 -2.77
CA THR A 141 17.83 2.23 -3.08
C THR A 141 18.36 2.32 -4.51
N GLY A 142 17.45 2.51 -5.49
CA GLY A 142 17.80 2.67 -6.89
C GLY A 142 18.58 3.96 -7.14
N GLY A 143 18.14 5.09 -6.59
CA GLY A 143 18.85 6.36 -6.69
C GLY A 143 20.26 6.31 -6.10
N ALA A 144 20.46 5.57 -5.00
CA ALA A 144 21.76 5.39 -4.36
C ALA A 144 22.78 4.66 -5.26
N THR A 145 22.36 3.85 -6.24
CA THR A 145 23.28 3.26 -7.22
C THR A 145 24.03 4.30 -8.05
N MET A 146 23.46 5.50 -8.19
CA MET A 146 24.05 6.59 -8.96
C MET A 146 25.00 7.46 -8.12
N VAL A 147 25.01 7.29 -6.80
CA VAL A 147 25.90 8.02 -5.88
C VAL A 147 27.37 7.65 -6.11
N ALA A 148 27.64 6.49 -6.73
CA ALA A 148 28.99 6.11 -7.16
C ALA A 148 29.67 7.16 -8.05
N ARG A 149 28.90 7.94 -8.82
CA ARG A 149 29.42 9.05 -9.63
C ARG A 149 30.03 10.18 -8.80
N LEU A 150 29.62 10.30 -7.54
CA LEU A 150 30.09 11.30 -6.59
C LEU A 150 31.32 10.83 -5.80
N GLY A 151 31.76 9.57 -5.97
CA GLY A 151 32.91 9.01 -5.26
C GLY A 151 32.69 8.84 -3.75
N LEU A 152 31.44 8.88 -3.27
CA LEU A 152 31.12 8.75 -1.85
C LEU A 152 31.19 7.29 -1.39
N ASN A 153 31.64 7.08 -0.15
CA ASN A 153 31.67 5.76 0.46
C ASN A 153 30.24 5.26 0.76
N PRO A 154 29.86 4.02 0.40
CA PRO A 154 28.54 3.47 0.69
C PRO A 154 28.11 3.54 2.16
N LEU A 155 29.05 3.38 3.10
CA LEU A 155 28.77 3.47 4.54
C LEU A 155 28.49 4.91 4.97
N GLU A 156 29.17 5.88 4.36
CA GLU A 156 28.94 7.31 4.60
C GLU A 156 27.56 7.73 4.08
N VAL A 157 27.18 7.26 2.89
CA VAL A 157 25.83 7.43 2.34
C VAL A 157 24.77 6.92 3.31
N GLY A 158 24.99 5.72 3.86
CA GLY A 158 24.13 5.13 4.88
C GLY A 158 24.09 5.93 6.18
N ALA A 159 25.21 6.51 6.62
CA ALA A 159 25.28 7.32 7.83
C ALA A 159 24.43 8.59 7.70
N TRP A 160 24.53 9.31 6.57
CA TRP A 160 23.72 10.49 6.29
C TRP A 160 22.22 10.17 6.18
N ALA A 161 21.88 9.08 5.48
CA ALA A 161 20.51 8.56 5.49
C ALA A 161 20.04 8.17 6.91
N GLY A 162 20.95 7.67 7.75
CA GLY A 162 20.69 7.37 9.16
C GLY A 162 20.30 8.61 9.96
N VAL A 163 21.01 9.72 9.78
CA VAL A 163 20.66 11.02 10.40
C VAL A 163 19.26 11.47 9.97
N GLY A 164 18.94 11.33 8.68
CA GLY A 164 17.60 11.58 8.15
C GLY A 164 16.53 10.69 8.79
N ALA A 165 16.79 9.39 8.89
CA ALA A 165 15.87 8.42 9.47
C ALA A 165 15.60 8.67 10.95
N LEU A 166 16.64 9.02 11.72
CA LEU A 166 16.52 9.41 13.13
C LEU A 166 15.71 10.70 13.28
N SER A 167 15.96 11.70 12.43
CA SER A 167 15.19 12.95 12.42
C SER A 167 13.71 12.69 12.12
N GLY A 168 13.43 11.85 11.11
CA GLY A 168 12.09 11.39 10.78
C GLY A 168 11.42 10.65 11.92
N LEU A 169 12.15 9.80 12.65
CA LEU A 169 11.67 9.08 13.84
C LEU A 169 11.26 10.06 14.95
N VAL A 170 12.12 11.00 15.30
CA VAL A 170 11.86 12.00 16.34
C VAL A 170 10.62 12.83 15.99
N LEU A 171 10.57 13.38 14.76
CA LEU A 171 9.47 14.24 14.33
C LEU A 171 8.16 13.48 14.16
N GLY A 172 8.18 12.24 13.68
CA GLY A 172 6.98 11.42 13.54
C GLY A 172 6.34 11.02 14.88
N MET A 173 7.11 11.04 15.98
CA MET A 173 6.64 10.76 17.34
C MET A 173 6.07 11.98 18.07
N THR A 174 6.21 13.19 17.52
CA THR A 174 5.72 14.44 18.17
C THR A 174 4.20 14.56 18.27
N SER A 175 3.44 13.77 17.48
CA SER A 175 1.98 13.79 17.46
C SER A 175 1.42 12.38 17.64
N GLY A 176 0.18 12.21 18.14
CA GLY A 176 -0.49 10.90 18.10
C GLY A 176 -1.18 10.42 19.38
N ARG A 177 -1.18 11.21 20.48
CA ARG A 177 -1.76 10.81 21.78
C ARG A 177 -3.28 10.49 21.78
N LYS A 178 -3.97 10.60 20.65
CA LYS A 178 -5.42 10.31 20.48
C LYS A 178 -5.74 9.86 19.05
N ALA A 179 -4.85 9.11 18.40
CA ALA A 179 -5.07 8.68 17.01
C ALA A 179 -6.29 7.74 16.90
N GLU A 180 -6.50 6.91 17.92
CA GLU A 180 -7.64 5.98 18.02
C GLU A 180 -8.96 6.75 18.13
N HIS A 181 -9.00 7.81 18.95
CA HIS A 181 -10.20 8.64 19.12
C HIS A 181 -10.58 9.30 17.79
N ARG A 182 -9.61 9.93 17.11
CA ARG A 182 -9.84 10.56 15.81
C ARG A 182 -10.36 9.58 14.75
N ALA A 183 -9.89 8.33 14.79
CA ALA A 183 -10.35 7.30 13.85
C ALA A 183 -11.82 6.93 14.12
N VAL A 184 -12.22 6.79 15.39
CA VAL A 184 -13.62 6.53 15.77
C VAL A 184 -14.51 7.73 15.47
N ASP A 185 -14.07 8.96 15.80
CA ASP A 185 -14.82 10.19 15.51
C ASP A 185 -15.04 10.36 13.98
N THR A 186 -14.02 10.02 13.16
CA THR A 186 -14.13 10.05 11.70
C THR A 186 -15.12 9.01 11.18
N LEU A 187 -15.16 7.82 11.77
CA LEU A 187 -16.13 6.78 11.45
C LEU A 187 -17.55 7.23 11.77
N GLU A 188 -17.79 7.71 12.99
CA GLU A 188 -19.12 8.18 13.40
C GLU A 188 -19.63 9.27 12.47
N LYS A 189 -18.78 10.27 12.18
CA LYS A 189 -19.11 11.33 11.24
C LYS A 189 -19.42 10.80 9.83
N ALA A 190 -18.61 9.88 9.31
CA ALA A 190 -18.85 9.31 7.98
C ALA A 190 -20.17 8.52 7.90
N VAL A 191 -20.52 7.80 8.97
CA VAL A 191 -21.80 7.07 9.07
C VAL A 191 -22.97 8.03 9.21
N GLU A 192 -22.82 9.13 9.95
CA GLU A 192 -23.83 10.19 10.05
C GLU A 192 -24.05 10.92 8.73
N ASP A 193 -22.97 11.29 8.04
CA ASP A 193 -23.03 11.97 6.73
C ASP A 193 -23.67 11.09 5.65
N PHE A 194 -23.49 9.77 5.74
CA PHE A 194 -24.17 8.77 4.91
C PHE A 194 -25.65 8.64 5.29
N ALA A 195 -25.97 8.60 6.59
CA ALA A 195 -27.35 8.47 7.07
C ALA A 195 -28.20 9.72 6.79
N ALA A 196 -27.60 10.92 6.77
CA ALA A 196 -28.29 12.20 6.60
C ALA A 196 -28.40 12.65 5.13
N GLY A 197 -27.63 12.05 4.22
CA GLY A 197 -27.60 12.47 2.82
C GLY A 197 -28.41 11.57 1.89
N GLU A 198 -28.51 11.98 0.62
CA GLU A 198 -28.87 11.05 -0.46
C GLU A 198 -27.88 9.89 -0.49
N ALA A 199 -28.40 8.67 -0.66
CA ALA A 199 -27.64 7.42 -0.71
C ALA A 199 -26.65 7.43 -1.89
N SER A 200 -25.45 7.97 -1.64
CA SER A 200 -24.37 8.05 -2.62
C SER A 200 -23.34 6.95 -2.36
N VAL A 201 -22.94 6.25 -3.42
CA VAL A 201 -21.87 5.22 -3.42
C VAL A 201 -20.58 5.76 -2.79
N ALA A 202 -20.24 7.03 -3.06
CA ALA A 202 -19.04 7.66 -2.51
C ALA A 202 -19.09 7.78 -0.98
N LYS A 203 -20.25 8.13 -0.41
CA LYS A 203 -20.43 8.25 1.04
C LYS A 203 -20.44 6.88 1.74
N LEU A 204 -21.08 5.89 1.13
CA LEU A 204 -21.03 4.50 1.61
C LEU A 204 -19.60 3.98 1.64
N HIS A 205 -18.85 4.20 0.56
CA HIS A 205 -17.44 3.84 0.48
C HIS A 205 -16.61 4.53 1.57
N GLN A 206 -16.82 5.84 1.77
CA GLN A 206 -16.14 6.60 2.82
C GLN A 206 -16.41 6.02 4.23
N ALA A 207 -17.66 5.66 4.53
CA ALA A 207 -18.03 5.03 5.79
C ALA A 207 -17.40 3.64 5.97
N ARG A 208 -17.39 2.80 4.92
CA ARG A 208 -16.73 1.48 4.92
C ARG A 208 -15.22 1.59 5.16
N THR A 209 -14.57 2.55 4.50
CA THR A 209 -13.13 2.81 4.64
C THR A 209 -12.80 3.35 6.04
N ALA A 210 -13.62 4.25 6.58
CA ALA A 210 -13.48 4.73 7.95
C ALA A 210 -13.66 3.60 8.99
N LEU A 211 -14.58 2.67 8.74
CA LEU A 211 -14.81 1.50 9.60
C LEU A 211 -13.59 0.56 9.61
N SER A 212 -13.07 0.23 8.43
CA SER A 212 -11.83 -0.55 8.28
C SER A 212 -10.65 0.12 8.99
N HIS A 213 -10.52 1.43 8.85
CA HIS A 213 -9.48 2.20 9.50
C HIS A 213 -9.63 2.19 11.03
N ALA A 214 -10.83 2.41 11.57
CA ALA A 214 -11.10 2.41 13.01
C ALA A 214 -10.74 1.05 13.65
N TRP A 215 -11.15 -0.06 13.03
CA TRP A 215 -10.80 -1.39 13.53
C TRP A 215 -9.30 -1.68 13.50
N ASN A 216 -8.61 -1.34 12.40
CA ASN A 216 -7.15 -1.48 12.32
C ASN A 216 -6.45 -0.62 13.38
N MET A 217 -6.92 0.61 13.60
CA MET A 217 -6.38 1.52 14.61
C MET A 217 -6.52 0.97 16.03
N LEU A 218 -7.69 0.43 16.38
CA LEU A 218 -7.92 -0.18 17.69
C LEU A 218 -7.08 -1.44 17.88
N ALA A 219 -6.88 -2.24 16.84
CA ALA A 219 -6.02 -3.42 16.88
C ALA A 219 -4.53 -3.04 17.05
N ASP A 220 -4.04 -2.07 16.28
CA ASP A 220 -2.66 -1.57 16.35
C ASP A 220 -2.36 -0.89 17.69
N ALA A 221 -3.34 -0.20 18.28
CA ALA A 221 -3.23 0.37 19.62
C ALA A 221 -3.21 -0.72 20.72
N GLY A 222 -3.58 -1.95 20.35
CA GLY A 222 -3.78 -3.09 21.21
C GLY A 222 -4.93 -2.91 22.19
N VAL A 223 -5.96 -2.16 21.77
CA VAL A 223 -7.25 -2.07 22.47
C VAL A 223 -8.05 -3.35 22.26
N ILE A 224 -7.96 -3.93 21.06
CA ILE A 224 -8.60 -5.19 20.71
C ILE A 224 -7.57 -6.24 20.28
N ARG A 225 -7.90 -7.51 20.50
CA ARG A 225 -7.14 -8.65 19.98
C ARG A 225 -8.05 -9.85 19.81
N ALA A 226 -7.98 -10.49 18.65
CA ALA A 226 -8.70 -11.74 18.34
C ALA A 226 -10.20 -11.71 18.72
N GLY A 227 -10.92 -10.65 18.35
CA GLY A 227 -12.35 -10.53 18.63
C GLY A 227 -12.72 -10.11 20.06
N ARG A 228 -11.73 -9.71 20.87
CA ARG A 228 -11.94 -9.31 22.27
C ARG A 228 -11.39 -7.92 22.56
N ILE A 229 -11.96 -7.28 23.58
CA ILE A 229 -11.40 -6.09 24.21
C ILE A 229 -10.27 -6.56 25.14
N ILE A 230 -9.09 -5.98 24.99
CA ILE A 230 -7.92 -6.26 25.84
C ILE A 230 -7.69 -5.11 26.81
N ASP A 231 -7.97 -3.88 26.38
CA ASP A 231 -7.84 -2.69 27.21
C ASP A 231 -9.21 -2.14 27.57
N GLU A 232 -9.71 -2.55 28.73
CA GLU A 232 -11.02 -2.14 29.24
C GLU A 232 -11.13 -0.62 29.47
N SER A 233 -10.01 0.06 29.77
CA SER A 233 -10.01 1.52 29.95
C SER A 233 -10.43 2.27 28.68
N ARG A 234 -10.22 1.65 27.52
CA ARG A 234 -10.58 2.16 26.19
C ARG A 234 -11.71 1.36 25.53
N GLY A 235 -12.43 0.54 26.31
CA GLY A 235 -13.55 -0.27 25.82
C GLY A 235 -14.69 0.57 25.24
N ASP A 236 -14.81 1.83 25.64
CA ASP A 236 -15.77 2.77 25.08
C ASP A 236 -15.61 2.99 23.56
N LEU A 237 -14.36 3.12 23.10
CA LEU A 237 -14.07 3.28 21.67
C LEU A 237 -14.51 2.07 20.86
N VAL A 238 -14.38 0.87 21.43
CA VAL A 238 -14.82 -0.38 20.79
C VAL A 238 -16.35 -0.42 20.69
N ARG A 239 -17.06 -0.04 21.76
CA ARG A 239 -18.52 0.05 21.77
C ARG A 239 -19.04 1.07 20.75
N ARG A 240 -18.44 2.26 20.70
CA ARG A 240 -18.75 3.29 19.70
C ARG A 240 -18.56 2.79 18.27
N THR A 241 -17.43 2.12 18.01
CA THR A 241 -17.15 1.51 16.70
C THR A 241 -18.19 0.44 16.34
N LEU A 242 -18.59 -0.42 17.29
CA LEU A 242 -19.65 -1.42 17.07
C LEU A 242 -21.00 -0.77 16.79
N THR A 243 -21.36 0.29 17.50
CA THR A 243 -22.60 1.04 17.27
C THR A 243 -22.63 1.64 15.87
N ALA A 244 -21.53 2.29 15.45
CA ALA A 244 -21.40 2.83 14.10
C ALA A 244 -21.44 1.73 13.02
N HIS A 245 -20.79 0.58 13.26
CA HIS A 245 -20.84 -0.58 12.37
C HIS A 245 -22.27 -1.10 12.22
N ARG A 246 -22.99 -1.33 13.33
CA ARG A 246 -24.40 -1.80 13.30
C ARG A 246 -25.31 -0.81 12.58
N ARG A 247 -25.11 0.49 12.81
CA ARG A 247 -25.86 1.54 12.11
C ARG A 247 -25.59 1.53 10.61
N LEU A 248 -24.33 1.45 10.21
CA LEU A 248 -23.94 1.35 8.80
C LEU A 248 -24.52 0.08 8.15
N ALA A 249 -24.48 -1.06 8.84
CA ALA A 249 -25.04 -2.31 8.36
C ALA A 249 -26.57 -2.24 8.19
N ALA A 250 -27.28 -1.57 9.10
CA ALA A 250 -28.73 -1.40 9.02
C ALA A 250 -29.16 -0.44 7.89
N LEU A 251 -28.33 0.56 7.58
CA LEU A 251 -28.58 1.49 6.47
C LEU A 251 -28.23 0.87 5.10
N ASN A 252 -27.35 -0.13 5.10
CA ASN A 252 -26.92 -0.84 3.90
C ASN A 252 -27.98 -1.85 3.46
N THR A 253 -29.10 -1.37 2.91
CA THR A 253 -29.92 -2.13 1.95
C THR A 253 -29.05 -2.40 0.72
N PRO A 254 -29.09 -3.56 0.04
CA PRO A 254 -28.33 -3.75 -1.18
C PRO A 254 -29.07 -3.11 -2.37
N PRO A 255 -28.59 -2.03 -3.01
CA PRO A 255 -28.79 -1.82 -4.43
C PRO A 255 -27.53 -2.27 -5.20
N ASP A 256 -27.63 -2.36 -6.52
CA ASP A 256 -26.53 -2.63 -7.45
C ASP A 256 -25.27 -1.82 -7.08
N ASP A 257 -24.30 -2.44 -6.39
CA ASP A 257 -23.18 -1.74 -5.74
C ASP A 257 -21.89 -1.99 -6.52
N PRO A 258 -21.40 -1.03 -7.32
CA PRO A 258 -20.09 -1.15 -7.92
C PRO A 258 -19.03 -0.91 -6.84
N GLU A 259 -18.57 -2.00 -6.22
CA GLU A 259 -17.33 -2.02 -5.45
C GLU A 259 -16.15 -1.59 -6.32
N GLU A 260 -15.16 -0.91 -5.71
CA GLU A 260 -13.81 -0.58 -6.22
C GLU A 260 -13.54 0.84 -6.78
N LEU A 261 -13.67 1.90 -5.98
CA LEU A 261 -13.12 3.23 -6.32
C LEU A 261 -11.76 3.56 -5.66
N THR A 262 -11.09 2.63 -4.96
CA THR A 262 -9.82 2.92 -4.24
C THR A 262 -8.75 1.85 -4.28
N ASP A 263 -7.49 2.31 -4.17
CA ASP A 263 -6.28 1.51 -3.90
C ASP A 263 -6.28 0.81 -2.53
N THR A 264 -7.27 1.06 -1.68
CA THR A 264 -7.32 0.53 -0.30
C THR A 264 -8.48 -0.46 -0.19
N PRO A 265 -8.24 -1.75 -0.36
CA PRO A 265 -9.33 -2.70 -0.41
C PRO A 265 -9.94 -2.86 0.99
N ASN A 266 -11.27 -2.72 1.08
CA ASN A 266 -11.99 -2.85 2.34
C ASN A 266 -12.08 -4.33 2.76
N PHE A 267 -11.62 -4.63 3.98
CA PHE A 267 -11.55 -5.99 4.52
C PHE A 267 -12.68 -6.28 5.51
N ILE A 268 -13.88 -5.74 5.28
CA ILE A 268 -14.99 -5.85 6.24
C ILE A 268 -16.27 -6.25 5.52
N ASP A 269 -16.81 -7.39 5.94
CA ASP A 269 -18.19 -7.75 5.69
C ASP A 269 -19.10 -6.92 6.61
N LEU A 270 -19.85 -5.98 6.02
CA LEU A 270 -20.73 -5.10 6.78
C LEU A 270 -21.84 -5.85 7.52
N THR A 271 -22.29 -6.97 6.99
CA THR A 271 -23.39 -7.75 7.56
C THR A 271 -22.99 -8.44 8.87
N ARG A 272 -21.68 -8.60 9.11
CA ARG A 272 -21.13 -9.28 10.28
C ARG A 272 -20.64 -8.27 11.32
N THR A 273 -21.52 -7.92 12.25
CA THR A 273 -21.28 -6.90 13.30
C THR A 273 -20.54 -7.46 14.53
N ALA A 274 -19.41 -8.13 14.29
CA ALA A 274 -18.53 -8.68 15.33
C ALA A 274 -17.18 -7.93 15.38
N ILE A 275 -16.50 -8.00 16.53
CA ILE A 275 -15.13 -7.47 16.64
C ILE A 275 -14.23 -8.35 15.74
N PRO A 276 -13.48 -7.76 14.79
CA PRO A 276 -12.68 -8.55 13.85
C PRO A 276 -11.48 -9.22 14.54
N HIS A 277 -11.06 -10.38 14.02
CA HIS A 277 -9.81 -11.00 14.43
C HIS A 277 -8.60 -10.19 13.90
N THR A 278 -7.50 -10.21 14.65
CA THR A 278 -6.23 -9.58 14.24
C THR A 278 -5.61 -10.30 13.05
N ARG A 279 -4.79 -9.62 12.23
CA ARG A 279 -4.14 -10.25 11.07
C ARG A 279 -3.26 -11.47 11.47
N PRO A 280 -3.14 -12.51 10.61
CA PRO A 280 -2.18 -13.59 10.81
C PRO A 280 -0.73 -13.11 10.87
N SER A 281 0.17 -13.99 11.30
CA SER A 281 1.61 -13.68 11.40
C SER A 281 2.22 -13.30 10.05
N ILE A 282 3.31 -12.53 10.10
CA ILE A 282 4.09 -12.14 8.91
C ILE A 282 4.52 -13.38 8.12
N SER A 283 5.02 -14.41 8.81
CA SER A 283 5.48 -15.67 8.20
C SER A 283 4.35 -16.40 7.47
N TYR A 284 3.18 -16.53 8.07
CA TYR A 284 2.01 -17.17 7.46
C TYR A 284 1.63 -16.49 6.14
N ARG A 285 1.66 -15.15 6.14
CA ARG A 285 1.23 -14.34 5.00
C ARG A 285 2.27 -14.35 3.86
N LEU A 286 3.55 -14.29 4.20
CA LEU A 286 4.64 -14.42 3.21
C LEU A 286 4.62 -15.81 2.58
N TYR A 287 4.60 -16.87 3.39
CA TYR A 287 4.60 -18.25 2.91
C TYR A 287 3.35 -18.56 2.09
N GLY A 288 2.17 -18.17 2.56
CA GLY A 288 0.92 -18.35 1.82
C GLY A 288 0.85 -17.58 0.49
N SER A 289 1.71 -16.58 0.32
CA SER A 289 1.86 -15.80 -0.90
C SER A 289 2.94 -16.35 -1.84
N LEU A 290 3.82 -17.27 -1.41
CA LEU A 290 4.81 -17.92 -2.26
C LEU A 290 4.16 -19.00 -3.15
N HIS A 291 3.28 -18.57 -4.04
CA HIS A 291 2.67 -19.42 -5.05
C HIS A 291 2.65 -18.70 -6.39
N ARG A 292 2.89 -19.43 -7.49
CA ARG A 292 2.96 -18.88 -8.87
C ARG A 292 1.72 -18.08 -9.32
N HIS A 293 0.59 -18.34 -8.69
CA HIS A 293 -0.70 -17.69 -8.98
C HIS A 293 -1.17 -16.78 -7.84
N SER A 294 -0.35 -16.55 -6.80
CA SER A 294 -0.74 -15.57 -5.78
C SER A 294 -0.71 -14.16 -6.35
N HIS A 295 -1.57 -13.30 -5.83
CA HIS A 295 -1.57 -11.88 -6.16
C HIS A 295 -0.18 -11.26 -6.00
N ALA A 296 0.52 -11.53 -4.89
CA ALA A 296 1.84 -10.98 -4.62
C ALA A 296 2.91 -11.42 -5.62
N THR A 297 2.96 -12.71 -5.96
CA THR A 297 3.92 -13.23 -6.95
C THR A 297 3.63 -12.68 -8.34
N THR A 298 2.34 -12.60 -8.72
CA THR A 298 1.92 -12.05 -10.01
C THR A 298 2.35 -10.60 -10.16
N THR A 299 2.08 -9.78 -9.14
CA THR A 299 2.52 -8.39 -9.12
C THR A 299 4.04 -8.27 -9.18
N ALA A 300 4.77 -9.07 -8.41
CA ALA A 300 6.23 -9.01 -8.35
C ALA A 300 6.91 -9.30 -9.69
N TRP A 301 6.47 -10.35 -10.40
CA TRP A 301 7.07 -10.66 -11.71
C TRP A 301 6.68 -9.62 -12.77
N LYS A 302 5.43 -9.11 -12.76
CA LYS A 302 5.02 -8.05 -13.68
C LYS A 302 5.85 -6.78 -13.45
N VAL A 303 6.05 -6.40 -12.19
CA VAL A 303 6.93 -5.28 -11.81
C VAL A 303 8.34 -5.53 -12.33
N PHE A 304 8.93 -6.70 -12.06
CA PHE A 304 10.28 -7.04 -12.52
C PHE A 304 10.42 -6.91 -14.04
N ALA A 305 9.51 -7.54 -14.79
CA ALA A 305 9.57 -7.59 -16.25
C ALA A 305 9.32 -6.21 -16.89
N ALA A 306 8.32 -5.45 -16.44
CA ALA A 306 8.06 -4.10 -16.97
C ALA A 306 9.21 -3.14 -16.64
N ALA A 307 9.68 -3.18 -15.39
CA ALA A 307 10.76 -2.32 -14.93
C ALA A 307 12.07 -2.59 -15.70
N LEU A 308 12.43 -3.87 -15.85
CA LEU A 308 13.64 -4.25 -16.57
C LEU A 308 13.54 -3.93 -18.06
N ALA A 309 12.40 -4.20 -18.71
CA ALA A 309 12.20 -3.87 -20.12
C ALA A 309 12.26 -2.36 -20.38
N ALA A 310 11.61 -1.55 -19.53
CA ALA A 310 11.64 -0.10 -19.63
C ALA A 310 13.06 0.46 -19.42
N ALA A 311 13.80 -0.06 -18.43
CA ALA A 311 15.17 0.34 -18.16
C ALA A 311 16.13 -0.05 -19.29
N VAL A 312 16.06 -1.29 -19.79
CA VAL A 312 16.92 -1.78 -20.88
C VAL A 312 16.69 -0.95 -22.15
N LEU A 313 15.43 -0.67 -22.50
CA LEU A 313 15.12 0.15 -23.67
C LEU A 313 15.56 1.60 -23.46
N GLY A 314 15.39 2.16 -22.25
CA GLY A 314 15.89 3.49 -21.91
C GLY A 314 17.41 3.62 -22.05
N ILE A 315 18.16 2.61 -21.56
CA ILE A 315 19.62 2.55 -21.71
C ILE A 315 20.01 2.40 -23.19
N ALA A 316 19.27 1.63 -23.97
CA ALA A 316 19.50 1.49 -25.41
C ALA A 316 19.31 2.82 -26.16
N LEU A 317 18.33 3.63 -25.74
CA LEU A 317 18.11 4.99 -26.23
C LEU A 317 19.14 6.03 -25.73
N GLY A 318 20.06 5.62 -24.84
CA GLY A 318 21.14 6.47 -24.35
C GLY A 318 20.84 7.19 -23.03
N PHE A 319 19.82 6.79 -22.28
CA PHE A 319 19.53 7.37 -20.97
C PHE A 319 20.36 6.75 -19.86
N ASP A 320 20.85 7.60 -18.96
CA ASP A 320 21.84 7.26 -17.94
C ASP A 320 21.24 7.01 -16.55
N ARG A 321 19.91 6.92 -16.44
CA ARG A 321 19.18 6.94 -15.15
C ARG A 321 18.07 5.87 -15.10
N PRO A 322 18.43 4.58 -15.15
CA PRO A 322 17.48 3.47 -15.25
C PRO A 322 16.57 3.33 -14.03
N ASP A 323 16.97 3.85 -12.87
CA ASP A 323 16.20 3.84 -11.63
C ASP A 323 14.81 4.48 -11.80
N TRP A 324 14.69 5.48 -12.67
CA TRP A 324 13.47 6.23 -12.89
C TRP A 324 12.39 5.47 -13.64
N ALA A 325 12.79 4.75 -14.69
CA ALA A 325 11.90 3.87 -15.41
C ALA A 325 11.36 2.77 -14.48
N ILE A 326 12.24 2.21 -13.64
CA ILE A 326 11.90 1.15 -12.69
C ILE A 326 10.91 1.64 -11.62
N VAL A 327 11.18 2.78 -11.00
CA VAL A 327 10.29 3.38 -10.00
C VAL A 327 8.91 3.70 -10.59
N SER A 328 8.87 4.17 -11.84
CA SER A 328 7.62 4.47 -12.53
C SER A 328 6.82 3.20 -12.85
N ALA A 329 7.47 2.15 -13.36
CA ALA A 329 6.84 0.86 -13.61
C ALA A 329 6.32 0.22 -12.32
N LEU A 330 7.11 0.28 -11.23
CA LEU A 330 6.69 -0.15 -9.90
C LEU A 330 5.40 0.57 -9.52
N LEU A 331 5.40 1.91 -9.45
CA LEU A 331 4.24 2.68 -8.96
C LEU A 331 2.93 2.40 -9.71
N ILE A 332 2.98 1.98 -10.97
CA ILE A 332 1.79 1.59 -11.75
C ILE A 332 1.31 0.19 -11.35
N LEU A 333 2.21 -0.77 -11.21
CA LEU A 333 1.88 -2.18 -11.01
C LEU A 333 1.77 -2.60 -9.54
N GLN A 334 2.30 -1.80 -8.62
CA GLN A 334 2.62 -2.22 -7.26
C GLN A 334 1.42 -2.68 -6.42
N TRP A 335 0.19 -2.28 -6.78
CA TRP A 335 -1.03 -2.55 -6.02
C TRP A 335 -1.82 -3.78 -6.48
N GLY A 336 -1.50 -4.35 -7.64
CA GLY A 336 -2.17 -5.55 -8.09
C GLY A 336 -2.14 -5.75 -9.61
N PRO A 337 -2.58 -6.93 -10.07
CA PRO A 337 -2.59 -7.30 -11.48
C PRO A 337 -3.84 -6.82 -12.23
N GLU A 338 -4.73 -6.05 -11.60
CA GLU A 338 -6.00 -5.62 -12.20
C GLU A 338 -5.78 -4.72 -13.41
N SER A 339 -6.42 -5.06 -14.53
CA SER A 339 -6.14 -4.42 -15.82
C SER A 339 -6.70 -3.00 -15.90
N LEU A 340 -7.97 -2.80 -15.53
CA LEU A 340 -8.64 -1.50 -15.64
C LEU A 340 -8.13 -0.47 -14.60
N PRO A 341 -8.14 -0.74 -13.27
CA PRO A 341 -7.57 0.16 -12.28
C PRO A 341 -6.08 0.47 -12.55
N GLY A 342 -5.31 -0.55 -12.94
CA GLY A 342 -3.90 -0.38 -13.29
C GLY A 342 -3.68 0.49 -14.54
N THR A 343 -4.56 0.38 -15.55
CA THR A 343 -4.50 1.23 -16.75
C THR A 343 -4.80 2.69 -16.41
N ILE A 344 -5.83 2.95 -15.59
CA ILE A 344 -6.17 4.29 -15.11
C ILE A 344 -5.02 4.87 -14.31
N ARG A 345 -4.41 4.07 -13.43
CA ARG A 345 -3.21 4.46 -12.69
C ARG A 345 -2.03 4.78 -13.61
N GLY A 346 -1.85 4.03 -14.70
CA GLY A 346 -0.88 4.33 -15.76
C GLY A 346 -1.11 5.70 -16.42
N LEU A 347 -2.36 6.01 -16.76
CA LEU A 347 -2.73 7.33 -17.32
C LEU A 347 -2.55 8.46 -16.31
N HIS A 348 -2.97 8.26 -15.06
CA HIS A 348 -2.75 9.24 -13.99
C HIS A 348 -1.25 9.47 -13.73
N ARG A 349 -0.43 8.42 -13.79
CA ARG A 349 1.03 8.51 -13.70
C ARG A 349 1.59 9.34 -14.86
N LEU A 350 1.15 9.09 -16.10
CA LEU A 350 1.59 9.85 -17.26
C LEU A 350 1.23 11.33 -17.14
N LEU A 351 -0.06 11.64 -16.93
CA LEU A 351 -0.55 13.03 -16.82
C LEU A 351 0.10 13.78 -15.66
N GLY A 352 0.14 13.16 -14.48
CA GLY A 352 0.76 13.77 -13.30
C GLY A 352 2.26 13.98 -13.48
N SER A 353 2.96 13.08 -14.17
CA SER A 353 4.41 13.23 -14.40
C SER A 353 4.69 14.34 -15.41
N VAL A 354 3.91 14.45 -16.49
CA VAL A 354 4.06 15.56 -17.46
C VAL A 354 3.84 16.91 -16.77
N LEU A 355 2.77 17.04 -15.98
CA LEU A 355 2.51 18.26 -15.20
C LEU A 355 3.59 18.52 -14.14
N GLY A 356 4.09 17.46 -13.48
CA GLY A 356 5.16 17.55 -12.50
C GLY A 356 6.53 17.92 -13.10
N ILE A 357 6.84 17.45 -14.32
CA ILE A 357 8.01 17.87 -15.10
C ILE A 357 7.87 19.36 -15.50
N GLY A 358 6.65 19.81 -15.82
CA GLY A 358 6.36 21.23 -16.01
C GLY A 358 6.65 22.05 -14.74
N LEU A 359 6.19 21.58 -13.57
CA LEU A 359 6.50 22.22 -12.28
C LEU A 359 8.02 22.23 -11.99
N PHE A 360 8.72 21.11 -12.22
CA PHE A 360 10.18 21.04 -12.14
C PHE A 360 10.85 22.06 -13.05
N THR A 361 10.35 22.21 -14.28
CA THR A 361 10.88 23.16 -15.26
C THR A 361 10.78 24.59 -14.73
N VAL A 362 9.64 24.97 -14.15
CA VAL A 362 9.49 26.29 -13.50
C VAL A 362 10.50 26.45 -12.36
N LEU A 363 10.64 25.46 -11.48
CA LEU A 363 11.61 25.51 -10.38
C LEU A 363 13.07 25.59 -10.86
N HIS A 364 13.40 24.91 -11.95
CA HIS A 364 14.73 24.96 -12.56
C HIS A 364 15.04 26.35 -13.14
N LEU A 365 14.07 26.97 -13.82
CA LEU A 365 14.20 28.32 -14.37
C LEU A 365 14.31 29.42 -13.31
N LEU A 366 13.92 29.13 -12.06
CA LEU A 366 14.08 30.05 -10.93
C LEU A 366 15.51 30.04 -10.35
N GLU A 367 16.42 29.21 -10.86
CA GLU A 367 17.83 29.11 -10.42
C GLU A 367 17.96 29.02 -8.89
N LEU A 368 17.23 28.08 -8.30
CA LEU A 368 17.16 27.93 -6.85
C LEU A 368 18.56 27.68 -6.26
N ASN A 369 18.93 28.49 -5.28
CA ASN A 369 20.06 28.18 -4.40
C ASN A 369 19.72 26.98 -3.48
N LEU A 370 20.69 26.51 -2.70
CA LEU A 370 20.51 25.33 -1.83
C LEU A 370 19.35 25.47 -0.83
N TRP A 371 19.13 26.67 -0.29
CA TRP A 371 17.99 26.97 0.58
C TRP A 371 16.66 26.92 -0.15
N GLY A 372 16.60 27.44 -1.39
CA GLY A 372 15.46 27.37 -2.28
C GLY A 372 15.14 25.92 -2.68
N LEU A 373 16.16 25.12 -2.97
CA LEU A 373 16.06 23.68 -3.23
C LEU A 373 15.45 22.96 -2.01
N LEU A 374 15.99 23.18 -0.81
CA LEU A 374 15.46 22.59 0.42
C LEU A 374 14.00 22.98 0.69
N LEU A 375 13.66 24.26 0.51
CA LEU A 375 12.28 24.74 0.65
C LEU A 375 11.36 24.08 -0.37
N ALA A 376 11.77 24.01 -1.63
CA ALA A 376 10.99 23.39 -2.70
C ALA A 376 10.79 21.87 -2.46
N LEU A 377 11.81 21.16 -1.97
CA LEU A 377 11.68 19.76 -1.53
C LEU A 377 10.65 19.63 -0.40
N ALA A 378 10.73 20.48 0.63
CA ALA A 378 9.79 20.45 1.76
C ALA A 378 8.34 20.76 1.31
N VAL A 379 8.15 21.73 0.41
CA VAL A 379 6.84 22.10 -0.14
C VAL A 379 6.27 20.99 -1.01
N CYS A 380 7.07 20.42 -1.91
CA CYS A 380 6.63 19.29 -2.73
C CYS A 380 6.27 18.08 -1.86
N GLN A 381 7.07 17.79 -0.83
CA GLN A 381 6.79 16.72 0.12
C GLN A 381 5.49 16.96 0.90
N PHE A 382 5.24 18.20 1.34
CA PHE A 382 4.00 18.58 2.01
C PHE A 382 2.77 18.28 1.13
N PHE A 383 2.77 18.76 -0.11
CA PHE A 383 1.64 18.57 -1.01
C PHE A 383 1.50 17.12 -1.47
N ALA A 384 2.60 16.41 -1.74
CA ALA A 384 2.58 14.98 -2.03
C ALA A 384 1.85 14.20 -0.91
N GLU A 385 2.16 14.48 0.35
CA GLU A 385 1.53 13.83 1.50
C GLU A 385 0.05 14.20 1.68
N ILE A 386 -0.36 15.40 1.28
CA ILE A 386 -1.79 15.79 1.26
C ILE A 386 -2.55 15.00 0.18
N PHE A 387 -1.96 14.86 -1.01
CA PHE A 387 -2.67 14.33 -2.18
C PHE A 387 -2.55 12.81 -2.35
N VAL A 388 -1.61 12.14 -1.68
CA VAL A 388 -1.34 10.69 -1.82
C VAL A 388 -2.58 9.81 -1.69
N VAL A 389 -3.55 10.20 -0.87
CA VAL A 389 -4.81 9.49 -0.66
C VAL A 389 -6.03 10.18 -1.27
N ARG A 390 -5.87 11.37 -1.87
CA ARG A 390 -6.97 12.16 -2.43
C ARG A 390 -7.15 11.92 -3.91
N ASN A 391 -6.06 12.08 -4.65
CA ASN A 391 -6.04 11.89 -6.09
C ASN A 391 -4.60 11.62 -6.54
N TYR A 392 -4.41 10.55 -7.30
CA TYR A 392 -3.08 10.10 -7.69
C TYR A 392 -2.40 11.07 -8.66
N VAL A 393 -3.11 11.70 -9.61
CA VAL A 393 -2.54 12.74 -10.50
C VAL A 393 -1.95 13.88 -9.68
N LEU A 394 -2.72 14.42 -8.75
CA LEU A 394 -2.27 15.52 -7.89
C LEU A 394 -1.05 15.13 -7.05
N CYS A 395 -1.01 13.90 -6.52
CA CYS A 395 0.17 13.39 -5.83
C CYS A 395 1.39 13.33 -6.76
N VAL A 396 1.22 12.83 -7.98
CA VAL A 396 2.31 12.68 -8.95
C VAL A 396 2.89 14.04 -9.37
N ILE A 397 2.06 15.09 -9.47
CA ILE A 397 2.51 16.46 -9.78
C ILE A 397 3.61 16.94 -8.82
N PHE A 398 3.49 16.64 -7.52
CA PHE A 398 4.48 17.08 -6.52
C PHE A 398 5.58 16.06 -6.26
N THR A 399 5.30 14.76 -6.36
CA THR A 399 6.34 13.73 -6.18
C THR A 399 7.35 13.70 -7.33
N THR A 400 6.96 14.10 -8.54
CA THR A 400 7.86 14.15 -9.71
C THR A 400 9.01 15.15 -9.53
N PRO A 401 8.75 16.47 -9.31
CA PRO A 401 9.81 17.44 -9.05
C PRO A 401 10.58 17.11 -7.78
N LEU A 402 9.91 16.64 -6.71
CA LEU A 402 10.57 16.20 -5.48
C LEU A 402 11.68 15.17 -5.78
N ALA A 403 11.34 14.12 -6.51
CA ALA A 403 12.29 13.07 -6.81
C ALA A 403 13.38 13.56 -7.78
N LEU A 404 13.05 14.42 -8.77
CA LEU A 404 14.03 14.95 -9.74
C LEU A 404 15.09 15.80 -9.03
N MET A 405 14.62 16.66 -8.13
CA MET A 405 15.48 17.50 -7.29
C MET A 405 16.34 16.66 -6.35
N MET A 406 15.80 15.56 -5.80
CA MET A 406 16.57 14.62 -4.97
C MET A 406 17.65 13.87 -5.76
N GLY A 407 17.43 13.66 -7.06
CA GLY A 407 18.41 13.09 -7.98
C GLY A 407 19.45 14.08 -8.52
N ASN A 408 19.51 15.30 -7.96
CA ASN A 408 20.35 16.41 -8.41
C ASN A 408 20.09 16.85 -9.87
N ALA A 409 18.86 16.68 -10.37
CA ALA A 409 18.52 17.04 -11.76
C ALA A 409 18.58 18.55 -12.05
N LEU A 410 18.61 19.40 -11.02
CA LEU A 410 18.79 20.85 -11.20
C LEU A 410 20.16 21.22 -11.76
N ALA A 411 21.18 20.36 -11.60
CA ALA A 411 22.51 20.58 -12.13
C ALA A 411 22.68 20.10 -13.59
N LEU A 412 21.66 19.44 -14.16
CA LEU A 412 21.69 18.88 -15.52
C LEU A 412 21.03 19.82 -16.53
N PRO A 413 21.39 19.73 -17.83
CA PRO A 413 20.70 20.49 -18.88
C PRO A 413 19.19 20.22 -18.85
N LEU A 414 18.40 21.31 -18.78
CA LEU A 414 16.94 21.23 -18.66
C LEU A 414 16.30 20.42 -19.79
N GLY A 415 16.68 20.70 -21.04
CA GLY A 415 16.11 20.04 -22.21
C GLY A 415 16.33 18.53 -22.20
N GLU A 416 17.56 18.09 -21.88
CA GLU A 416 17.89 16.67 -21.77
C GLU A 416 17.13 15.99 -20.63
N THR A 417 17.00 16.68 -19.49
CA THR A 417 16.24 16.19 -18.33
C THR A 417 14.76 16.04 -18.67
N VAL A 418 14.14 17.03 -19.32
CA VAL A 418 12.71 16.97 -19.69
C VAL A 418 12.45 15.85 -20.69
N VAL A 419 13.28 15.73 -21.73
CA VAL A 419 13.12 14.68 -22.76
C VAL A 419 13.32 13.31 -22.16
N SER A 420 14.44 13.06 -21.49
CA SER A 420 14.75 11.75 -20.89
C SER A 420 13.65 11.29 -19.93
N ARG A 421 13.18 12.18 -19.04
CA ARG A 421 12.15 11.83 -18.05
C ARG A 421 10.80 11.58 -18.68
N THR A 422 10.40 12.38 -19.67
CA THR A 422 9.14 12.16 -20.38
C THR A 422 9.16 10.82 -21.11
N THR A 423 10.27 10.49 -21.78
CA THR A 423 10.43 9.21 -22.48
C THR A 423 10.45 8.02 -21.53
N GLU A 424 11.21 8.08 -20.42
CA GLU A 424 11.26 6.99 -19.44
C GLU A 424 9.89 6.71 -18.80
N VAL A 425 9.13 7.76 -18.46
CA VAL A 425 7.76 7.60 -17.93
C VAL A 425 6.86 6.96 -18.99
N LEU A 426 6.95 7.41 -20.26
CA LEU A 426 6.19 6.83 -21.35
C LEU A 426 6.50 5.34 -21.53
N LEU A 427 7.79 4.97 -21.58
CA LEU A 427 8.23 3.57 -21.67
C LEU A 427 7.67 2.74 -20.51
N SER A 428 7.77 3.26 -19.29
CA SER A 428 7.27 2.59 -18.09
C SER A 428 5.77 2.34 -18.16
N VAL A 429 4.99 3.32 -18.62
CA VAL A 429 3.54 3.19 -18.80
C VAL A 429 3.22 2.15 -19.87
N VAL A 430 3.91 2.20 -21.02
CA VAL A 430 3.69 1.24 -22.11
C VAL A 430 3.95 -0.19 -21.66
N PHE A 431 5.10 -0.47 -21.06
CA PHE A 431 5.43 -1.83 -20.59
C PHE A 431 4.56 -2.28 -19.42
N ALA A 432 4.25 -1.40 -18.47
CA ALA A 432 3.38 -1.73 -17.35
C ALA A 432 1.96 -2.08 -17.82
N VAL A 433 1.36 -1.23 -18.65
CA VAL A 433 0.02 -1.47 -19.20
C VAL A 433 0.02 -2.73 -20.07
N ALA A 434 1.02 -2.93 -20.93
CA ALA A 434 1.11 -4.16 -21.73
C ALA A 434 1.10 -5.42 -20.84
N LEU A 435 1.90 -5.45 -19.76
CA LEU A 435 1.93 -6.60 -18.84
C LEU A 435 0.69 -6.73 -17.95
N LEU A 436 -0.07 -5.66 -17.71
CA LEU A 436 -1.38 -5.78 -17.02
C LEU A 436 -2.34 -6.65 -17.84
N TRP A 437 -2.39 -6.41 -19.16
CA TRP A 437 -3.28 -7.12 -20.07
C TRP A 437 -2.78 -8.51 -20.49
N VAL A 438 -1.50 -8.83 -20.28
CA VAL A 438 -0.93 -10.14 -20.55
C VAL A 438 -1.05 -11.08 -19.34
N GLY A 439 -1.62 -12.26 -19.56
CA GLY A 439 -1.61 -13.37 -18.60
C GLY A 439 -2.44 -13.11 -17.35
N LEU A 440 -3.75 -12.83 -17.51
CA LEU A 440 -4.72 -12.81 -16.41
C LEU A 440 -4.81 -14.22 -15.80
N ARG A 441 -4.31 -14.39 -14.57
CA ARG A 441 -4.31 -15.69 -13.84
C ARG A 441 -5.36 -15.74 -12.72
N ASP A 442 -6.39 -14.91 -12.83
CA ASP A 442 -7.40 -14.73 -11.79
C ASP A 442 -8.21 -16.00 -11.47
N PRO A 443 -8.59 -16.86 -12.46
CA PRO A 443 -9.38 -18.06 -12.16
C PRO A 443 -8.63 -19.09 -11.31
N GLU A 444 -7.30 -19.21 -11.50
CA GLU A 444 -6.47 -20.16 -10.76
C GLU A 444 -6.18 -19.66 -9.34
N ASN A 445 -5.97 -18.35 -9.17
CA ASN A 445 -5.80 -17.76 -7.85
C ASN A 445 -7.09 -17.89 -7.03
N HIS A 446 -8.24 -17.59 -7.64
CA HIS A 446 -9.54 -17.70 -6.99
C HIS A 446 -9.82 -19.16 -6.57
N ALA A 447 -9.66 -20.14 -7.47
CA ALA A 447 -9.81 -21.55 -7.14
C ALA A 447 -8.89 -22.00 -5.98
N ARG A 448 -7.62 -21.56 -5.98
CA ARG A 448 -6.69 -21.83 -4.89
C ARG A 448 -7.16 -21.26 -3.55
N LEU A 449 -7.69 -20.05 -3.53
CA LEU A 449 -8.20 -19.40 -2.33
C LEU A 449 -9.50 -20.02 -1.83
N MET A 450 -10.34 -20.53 -2.73
CA MET A 450 -11.49 -21.36 -2.36
C MET A 450 -11.02 -22.63 -1.65
N GLN A 451 -10.02 -23.32 -2.19
CA GLN A 451 -9.46 -24.52 -1.56
C GLN A 451 -8.85 -24.20 -0.18
N ARG A 452 -8.03 -23.15 -0.07
CA ARG A 452 -7.46 -22.72 1.23
C ARG A 452 -8.53 -22.34 2.25
N SER A 453 -9.62 -21.71 1.83
CA SER A 453 -10.74 -21.38 2.72
C SER A 453 -11.43 -22.65 3.23
N ARG A 454 -11.61 -23.67 2.36
CA ARG A 454 -12.12 -24.99 2.77
C ARG A 454 -11.18 -25.68 3.75
N GLU A 455 -9.87 -25.68 3.48
CA GLU A 455 -8.85 -26.26 4.37
C GLU A 455 -8.81 -25.56 5.74
N ALA A 456 -8.89 -24.22 5.76
CA ALA A 456 -8.93 -23.44 6.99
C ALA A 456 -10.20 -23.74 7.81
N MET A 457 -11.32 -23.95 7.14
CA MET A 457 -12.58 -24.34 7.75
C MET A 457 -12.51 -25.74 8.37
N MET A 458 -11.96 -26.72 7.64
CA MET A 458 -11.73 -28.07 8.17
C MET A 458 -10.76 -28.06 9.35
N THR A 459 -9.72 -27.22 9.30
CA THR A 459 -8.77 -27.04 10.41
C THR A 459 -9.48 -26.46 11.64
N LEU A 460 -10.40 -25.52 11.46
CA LEU A 460 -11.20 -24.97 12.54
C LEU A 460 -12.17 -26.02 13.11
N LEU A 461 -12.90 -26.75 12.27
CA LEU A 461 -13.79 -27.83 12.71
C LEU A 461 -13.04 -28.89 13.52
N GLY A 462 -11.85 -29.29 13.05
CA GLY A 462 -10.97 -30.21 13.78
C GLY A 462 -10.54 -29.67 15.14
N ALA A 463 -10.20 -28.38 15.24
CA ALA A 463 -9.87 -27.76 16.52
C ALA A 463 -11.08 -27.70 17.47
N LEU A 464 -12.29 -27.47 16.94
CA LEU A 464 -13.53 -27.39 17.73
C LEU A 464 -14.00 -28.75 18.26
N LEU A 465 -13.56 -29.86 17.67
CA LEU A 465 -13.78 -31.20 18.22
C LEU A 465 -12.98 -31.41 19.52
N ALA A 466 -11.79 -30.84 19.61
CA ALA A 466 -10.87 -31.02 20.74
C ALA A 466 -11.01 -29.92 21.81
N ASP A 467 -11.41 -28.71 21.43
CA ASP A 467 -11.32 -27.53 22.30
C ASP A 467 -12.50 -26.57 22.11
N THR A 468 -12.62 -25.61 23.02
CA THR A 468 -13.62 -24.54 22.94
C THR A 468 -13.25 -23.51 21.86
N PRO A 469 -14.21 -22.77 21.27
CA PRO A 469 -13.92 -21.69 20.32
C PRO A 469 -12.92 -20.64 20.84
N ASP A 470 -12.86 -20.45 22.16
CA ASP A 470 -11.91 -19.56 22.83
C ASP A 470 -10.45 -20.03 22.82
N ARG A 471 -10.21 -21.32 22.60
CA ARG A 471 -8.87 -21.89 22.43
C ARG A 471 -8.47 -22.01 20.96
N ALA A 472 -9.45 -22.05 20.05
CA ALA A 472 -9.26 -22.09 18.60
C ALA A 472 -9.10 -20.70 17.93
N LEU A 473 -8.59 -19.69 18.65
CA LEU A 473 -8.51 -18.30 18.12
C LEU A 473 -7.61 -18.17 16.90
N ALA A 474 -6.53 -18.96 16.80
CA ALA A 474 -5.65 -18.94 15.65
C ALA A 474 -6.36 -19.46 14.39
N GLN A 475 -7.10 -20.56 14.50
CA GLN A 475 -7.84 -21.16 13.41
C GLN A 475 -9.00 -20.27 12.95
N ARG A 476 -9.72 -19.64 13.90
CA ARG A 476 -10.77 -18.65 13.58
C ARG A 476 -10.23 -17.45 12.81
N ARG A 477 -9.09 -16.93 13.27
CA ARG A 477 -8.37 -15.84 12.59
C ARG A 477 -7.97 -16.23 11.17
N ASP A 478 -7.37 -17.40 11.00
CA ASP A 478 -6.85 -17.84 9.72
C ASP A 478 -8.00 -18.09 8.73
N LEU A 479 -9.11 -18.69 9.19
CA LEU A 479 -10.35 -18.81 8.39
C LEU A 479 -10.88 -17.43 7.97
N GLN A 480 -11.00 -16.46 8.89
CA GLN A 480 -11.44 -15.11 8.53
C GLN A 480 -10.50 -14.47 7.47
N PHE A 481 -9.19 -14.67 7.60
CA PHE A 481 -8.22 -14.12 6.67
C PHE A 481 -8.34 -14.74 5.25
N GLU A 482 -8.53 -16.05 5.17
CA GLU A 482 -8.70 -16.76 3.90
C GLU A 482 -10.04 -16.40 3.23
N LEU A 483 -11.15 -16.32 3.99
CA LEU A 483 -12.45 -15.87 3.46
C LEU A 483 -12.39 -14.45 2.89
N LEU A 484 -11.74 -13.52 3.59
CA LEU A 484 -11.52 -12.16 3.07
C LEU A 484 -10.61 -12.15 1.84
N GLY A 485 -9.63 -13.06 1.77
CA GLY A 485 -8.76 -13.22 0.61
C GLY A 485 -9.49 -13.76 -0.61
N GLU A 486 -10.34 -14.77 -0.41
CA GLU A 486 -11.15 -15.39 -1.44
C GLU A 486 -12.21 -14.43 -1.99
N ARG A 487 -12.89 -13.66 -1.13
CA ARG A 487 -13.85 -12.62 -1.55
C ARG A 487 -13.21 -11.59 -2.49
N ARG A 488 -12.01 -11.11 -2.18
CA ARG A 488 -11.26 -10.23 -3.08
C ARG A 488 -10.97 -10.88 -4.42
N ALA A 489 -10.52 -12.14 -4.39
CA ALA A 489 -10.21 -12.84 -5.63
C ALA A 489 -11.46 -13.05 -6.49
N ALA A 490 -12.63 -13.28 -5.87
CA ALA A 490 -13.91 -13.34 -6.57
C ALA A 490 -14.30 -11.98 -7.19
N GLN A 491 -14.13 -10.87 -6.47
CA GLN A 491 -14.36 -9.51 -6.97
C GLN A 491 -13.44 -9.17 -8.16
N SER A 492 -12.14 -9.42 -8.01
CA SER A 492 -11.14 -9.21 -9.07
C SER A 492 -11.45 -10.07 -10.30
N LEU A 493 -11.88 -11.33 -10.08
CA LEU A 493 -12.33 -12.21 -11.16
C LEU A 493 -13.58 -11.67 -11.85
N ALA A 494 -14.56 -11.13 -11.12
CA ALA A 494 -15.77 -10.53 -11.69
C ALA A 494 -15.45 -9.27 -12.53
N ALA A 495 -14.50 -8.46 -12.08
CA ALA A 495 -14.04 -7.29 -12.83
C ALA A 495 -13.36 -7.70 -14.16
N ASN A 496 -12.37 -8.61 -14.08
CA ASN A 496 -11.53 -8.96 -15.22
C ASN A 496 -12.19 -9.98 -16.17
N LEU A 497 -12.88 -11.00 -15.66
CA LEU A 497 -13.43 -12.15 -16.39
C LEU A 497 -14.85 -12.51 -15.88
N PRO A 498 -15.88 -11.71 -16.22
CA PRO A 498 -17.23 -11.84 -15.64
C PRO A 498 -17.89 -13.19 -15.94
N ASP A 499 -17.66 -13.76 -17.13
CA ASP A 499 -18.21 -15.07 -17.49
C ASP A 499 -17.63 -16.18 -16.60
N ALA A 500 -16.33 -16.12 -16.31
CA ALA A 500 -15.65 -17.06 -15.42
C ALA A 500 -16.09 -16.86 -13.96
N ALA A 501 -16.32 -15.62 -13.54
CA ALA A 501 -16.86 -15.31 -12.23
C ALA A 501 -18.30 -15.83 -12.07
N ALA A 502 -19.16 -15.59 -13.06
CA ALA A 502 -20.56 -16.02 -13.06
C ALA A 502 -20.67 -17.55 -12.93
N ALA A 503 -19.81 -18.30 -13.63
CA ALA A 503 -19.76 -19.76 -13.54
C ALA A 503 -19.45 -20.29 -12.13
N ARG A 504 -18.74 -19.51 -11.29
CA ARG A 504 -18.31 -19.91 -9.95
C ARG A 504 -18.96 -19.10 -8.81
N TRP A 505 -19.84 -18.17 -9.14
CA TRP A 505 -20.40 -17.22 -8.19
C TRP A 505 -21.20 -17.92 -7.09
N ASN A 506 -21.98 -18.94 -7.45
CA ASN A 506 -22.74 -19.73 -6.49
C ASN A 506 -21.83 -20.50 -5.52
N GLU A 507 -20.71 -21.05 -6.00
CA GLU A 507 -19.74 -21.73 -5.13
C GLU A 507 -19.05 -20.75 -4.18
N HIS A 508 -18.70 -19.56 -4.67
CA HIS A 508 -18.19 -18.47 -3.86
C HIS A 508 -19.15 -18.10 -2.73
N LEU A 509 -20.43 -17.86 -3.05
CA LEU A 509 -21.46 -17.52 -2.07
C LEU A 509 -21.69 -18.65 -1.05
N ALA A 510 -21.71 -19.90 -1.51
CA ALA A 510 -21.83 -21.06 -0.62
C ALA A 510 -20.66 -21.12 0.37
N LEU A 511 -19.42 -20.99 -0.13
CA LEU A 511 -18.20 -20.99 0.68
C LEU A 511 -18.20 -19.86 1.72
N GLN A 512 -18.49 -18.63 1.31
CA GLN A 512 -18.56 -17.47 2.21
C GLN A 512 -19.65 -17.66 3.27
N SER A 513 -20.83 -18.14 2.86
CA SER A 513 -21.94 -18.37 3.77
C SER A 513 -21.61 -19.39 4.85
N ALA A 514 -20.96 -20.51 4.48
CA ALA A 514 -20.62 -21.58 5.40
C ALA A 514 -19.47 -21.19 6.33
N GLY A 515 -18.41 -20.57 5.78
CA GLY A 515 -17.27 -20.11 6.56
C GLY A 515 -17.66 -19.07 7.63
N TYR A 516 -18.49 -18.09 7.27
CA TYR A 516 -18.97 -17.11 8.26
C TYR A 516 -20.00 -17.68 9.22
N ALA A 517 -20.86 -18.61 8.80
CA ALA A 517 -21.77 -19.29 9.73
C ALA A 517 -20.99 -20.03 10.83
N LEU A 518 -19.86 -20.67 10.49
CA LEU A 518 -18.98 -21.30 11.46
C LEU A 518 -18.34 -20.29 12.41
N LEU A 519 -17.83 -19.16 11.90
CA LEU A 519 -17.26 -18.09 12.72
C LEU A 519 -18.28 -17.46 13.66
N ASP A 520 -19.50 -17.22 13.19
CA ASP A 520 -20.59 -16.67 14.01
C ASP A 520 -21.03 -17.62 15.10
N ARG A 521 -21.08 -18.92 14.81
CA ARG A 521 -21.35 -19.93 15.84
C ARG A 521 -20.26 -19.93 16.92
N CYS A 522 -18.99 -19.80 16.52
CA CYS A 522 -17.87 -19.64 17.46
C CYS A 522 -17.98 -18.37 18.31
N ASN A 523 -18.50 -17.28 17.75
CA ASN A 523 -18.72 -16.02 18.46
C ASN A 523 -19.89 -16.11 19.46
N ALA A 524 -20.95 -16.85 19.12
CA ALA A 524 -22.14 -17.00 19.96
C ALA A 524 -21.88 -17.87 21.20
N GLN A 525 -20.99 -18.86 21.11
CA GLN A 525 -20.72 -19.84 22.16
C GLN A 525 -19.21 -19.97 22.48
N PRO A 526 -18.54 -18.89 22.92
CA PRO A 526 -17.07 -18.83 22.97
C PRO A 526 -16.44 -19.83 23.96
N GLY A 527 -17.04 -19.98 25.14
CA GLY A 527 -16.51 -20.79 26.24
C GLY A 527 -17.03 -22.23 26.30
N THR A 528 -17.93 -22.63 25.41
CA THR A 528 -18.57 -23.95 25.43
C THR A 528 -18.12 -24.76 24.22
N ARG A 529 -17.78 -26.04 24.44
CA ARG A 529 -17.55 -26.96 23.31
C ARG A 529 -18.85 -27.10 22.53
N LEU A 530 -18.73 -27.00 21.21
CA LEU A 530 -19.88 -27.17 20.32
C LEU A 530 -20.29 -28.64 20.30
N PRO A 531 -21.59 -28.96 20.38
CA PRO A 531 -22.07 -30.33 20.23
C PRO A 531 -21.59 -30.95 18.92
N ILE A 532 -21.24 -32.24 18.93
CA ILE A 532 -20.77 -32.94 17.71
C ILE A 532 -21.79 -32.83 16.58
N GLY A 533 -23.10 -32.90 16.89
CA GLY A 533 -24.16 -32.74 15.89
C GLY A 533 -24.20 -31.34 15.25
N ASP A 534 -23.83 -30.29 15.98
CA ASP A 534 -23.71 -28.93 15.42
C ASP A 534 -22.49 -28.81 14.50
N ILE A 535 -21.38 -29.49 14.85
CA ILE A 535 -20.18 -29.55 14.02
C ILE A 535 -20.45 -30.34 12.74
N GLN A 536 -21.15 -31.48 12.85
CA GLN A 536 -21.58 -32.31 11.71
C GLN A 536 -22.55 -31.54 10.80
N ALA A 537 -23.56 -30.86 11.34
CA ALA A 537 -24.49 -30.07 10.55
C ALA A 537 -23.83 -28.91 9.78
N VAL A 538 -22.68 -28.40 10.27
CA VAL A 538 -21.86 -27.43 9.52
C VAL A 538 -21.02 -28.17 8.47
N ALA A 539 -20.41 -29.30 8.81
CA ALA A 539 -19.61 -30.11 7.89
C ALA A 539 -20.43 -30.66 6.70
N ASP A 540 -21.67 -31.09 6.93
CA ASP A 540 -22.57 -31.63 5.90
C ASP A 540 -23.03 -30.56 4.90
N ARG A 541 -22.92 -29.27 5.23
CA ARG A 541 -23.14 -28.16 4.28
C ARG A 541 -21.91 -27.89 3.40
N LEU A 542 -20.78 -28.53 3.70
CA LEU A 542 -19.50 -28.34 2.99
C LEU A 542 -19.18 -29.47 2.03
N SER A 543 -19.73 -30.66 2.26
CA SER A 543 -19.75 -31.80 1.33
C SER A 543 -20.78 -31.60 0.24
#